data_AF-A0A852AHX2-F1
#
_entry.id   AF-A0A852AHX2-F1
#
_cell.length_a   1.000
_cell.length_b   1.000
_cell.length_c   1.000
_cell.angle_alpha   90.00
_cell.angle_beta   90.00
_cell.angle_gamma   90.00
#
_symmetry.space_group_name_H-M   'P 1'
#
loop_
_entity.id
_entity.type
_entity.pdbx_description
1 polymer ?
#
loop_
_entity_poly.entity_id
_entity_poly.type
_entity_poly.pdbx_seq_one_letter_code
_entity_poly.pdbx_strand_id
1 'polypeptide(L)'
;AEALAWVGHFPPGSVYAQLCQLLAMALGDKDPLATAGLLAESLGVTVRHQLLAIIHTRSRKKRKEAAAAARGDISDQLRGLSLDSQNSQDSRDSQDSQN
;
A
#
# COMPACT_ATOMS: atom_id res chain seq x y z
N ALA A 1 4.08 2.28 29.18
CA ALA A 1 4.63 1.87 27.88
C ALA A 1 3.58 1.81 26.77
N GLU A 2 2.35 1.36 27.04
CA GLU A 2 1.32 1.16 26.00
C GLU A 2 0.84 2.45 25.31
N ALA A 3 0.71 3.57 26.02
CA ALA A 3 0.24 4.84 25.44
C ALA A 3 1.12 5.33 24.26
N LEU A 4 2.42 5.05 24.29
CA LEU A 4 3.37 5.38 23.21
C LEU A 4 3.07 4.62 21.92
N ALA A 5 2.69 3.34 22.03
CA ALA A 5 2.39 2.49 20.88
C ALA A 5 1.17 3.01 20.11
N TRP A 6 0.18 3.55 20.82
CA TRP A 6 -1.01 4.17 20.23
C TRP A 6 -0.70 5.50 19.54
N VAL A 7 0.15 6.31 20.16
CA VAL A 7 0.61 7.61 19.63
C VAL A 7 1.44 7.40 18.35
N GLY A 8 2.15 6.28 18.21
CA GLY A 8 2.89 5.93 17.00
C GLY A 8 2.03 5.70 15.75
N HIS A 9 0.77 5.29 15.89
CA HIS A 9 0.01 4.66 14.82
C HIS A 9 -0.59 5.63 13.79
N PHE A 10 -1.19 6.77 14.20
CA PHE A 10 -1.70 7.77 13.22
C PHE A 10 -2.14 9.15 13.79
N PRO A 11 -1.25 10.00 14.31
CA PRO A 11 -1.62 11.38 14.62
C PRO A 11 -1.24 12.34 13.47
N PRO A 12 -2.13 13.28 13.09
CA PRO A 12 -1.72 14.44 12.30
C PRO A 12 -0.62 15.18 13.07
N GLY A 13 0.43 15.63 12.38
CA GLY A 13 1.71 16.00 12.99
C GLY A 13 1.64 16.96 14.19
N SER A 14 0.72 17.91 14.17
CA SER A 14 0.52 18.83 15.29
C SER A 14 0.03 18.15 16.57
N VAL A 15 -0.83 17.13 16.47
CA VAL A 15 -1.40 16.42 17.62
C VAL A 15 -0.37 15.47 18.26
N TYR A 16 0.52 14.87 17.45
CA TYR A 16 1.62 14.04 17.96
C TYR A 16 2.54 14.83 18.88
N ALA A 17 2.94 16.03 18.45
CA ALA A 17 3.84 16.89 19.19
C ALA A 17 3.27 17.21 20.59
N GLN A 18 1.99 17.60 20.63
CA GLN A 18 1.29 17.94 21.86
C GLN A 18 1.13 16.74 22.79
N LEU A 19 0.85 15.55 22.24
CA LEU A 19 0.75 14.32 23.03
C LEU A 19 2.11 13.94 23.64
N CYS A 20 3.19 14.01 22.87
CA CYS A 20 4.55 13.75 23.36
C CYS A 20 4.95 14.75 24.47
N GLN A 21 4.62 16.04 24.31
CA GLN A 21 4.86 17.05 25.33
C GLN A 21 4.03 16.81 26.60
N LEU A 22 2.75 16.45 26.47
CA LEU A 22 1.90 16.15 27.62
C LEU A 22 2.40 14.91 28.38
N LEU A 23 2.81 13.87 27.65
CA LEU A 23 3.42 12.67 28.23
C LEU A 23 4.75 13.00 28.93
N ALA A 24 5.60 13.85 28.33
CA ALA A 24 6.85 14.29 28.93
C ALA A 24 6.60 15.07 30.24
N MET A 25 5.61 15.95 30.25
CA MET A 25 5.18 16.69 31.44
C MET A 25 4.62 15.77 32.54
N ALA A 26 3.85 14.75 32.16
CA ALA A 26 3.27 13.78 33.10
C ALA A 26 4.33 12.84 33.70
N LEU A 27 5.39 12.53 32.95
CA LEU A 27 6.47 11.65 33.37
C LEU A 27 7.49 12.41 34.24
N GLY A 28 7.83 13.64 33.85
CA GLY A 28 8.68 14.55 34.61
C GLY A 28 10.01 13.92 35.04
N ASP A 29 10.45 14.25 36.26
CA ASP A 29 11.71 13.76 36.84
C ASP A 29 11.70 12.27 37.23
N LYS A 30 10.56 11.59 37.16
CA LYS A 30 10.48 10.16 37.49
C LYS A 30 11.20 9.29 36.47
N ASP A 31 11.30 9.76 35.22
CA ASP A 31 12.06 9.10 34.16
C ASP A 31 12.60 10.16 33.18
N PRO A 32 13.76 10.77 33.48
CA PRO A 32 14.32 11.85 32.68
C PRO A 32 14.75 11.38 31.28
N LEU A 33 15.09 10.10 31.13
CA LEU A 33 15.50 9.54 29.83
C LEU A 33 14.31 9.40 28.89
N ALA A 34 13.19 8.85 29.38
CA ALA A 34 11.96 8.78 28.60
C ALA A 34 11.36 10.16 28.32
N THR A 35 11.44 11.10 29.27
CA THR A 35 11.04 12.50 29.09
C THR A 35 11.86 13.18 27.99
N ALA A 36 13.19 13.03 27.98
CA ALA A 36 14.04 13.57 26.93
C ALA A 36 13.72 12.98 25.54
N GLY A 37 13.46 11.66 25.48
CA GLY A 37 13.03 10.98 24.26
C GLY A 37 11.71 11.54 23.71
N LEU A 38 10.70 11.70 24.58
CA LEU A 38 9.41 12.29 24.22
C LEU A 38 9.55 13.74 23.71
N LEU A 39 10.39 14.55 24.35
CA LEU A 39 10.65 15.91 23.90
C LEU A 39 11.34 15.93 22.53
N ALA A 40 12.35 15.08 22.31
CA ALA A 40 13.00 14.94 21.01
C ALA A 40 12.01 14.49 19.92
N GLU A 41 11.12 13.55 20.24
CA GLU A 41 10.06 13.12 19.32
C GLU A 41 9.05 14.22 19.00
N SER A 42 8.72 15.08 19.99
CA SER A 42 7.83 16.23 19.78
C SER A 42 8.40 17.27 18.80
N LEU A 43 9.73 17.36 18.71
CA LEU A 43 10.44 18.25 17.78
C LEU A 43 10.67 17.57 16.41
N GLY A 44 10.79 16.24 16.38
CA GLY A 44 11.03 15.42 15.19
C GLY A 44 9.81 15.17 14.29
N VAL A 45 8.67 15.82 14.57
CA VAL A 45 7.38 15.62 13.89
C VAL A 45 7.47 15.72 12.36
N THR A 46 8.21 16.72 11.86
CA THR A 46 8.36 16.98 10.43
C THR A 46 9.13 15.84 9.73
N VAL A 47 10.24 15.40 10.33
CA VAL A 47 11.07 14.32 9.78
C VAL A 47 10.28 13.00 9.79
N ARG A 48 9.53 12.73 10.87
CA ARG A 48 8.65 11.57 10.96
C ARG A 48 7.56 11.60 9.88
N HIS A 49 6.94 12.75 9.65
CA HIS A 49 5.94 12.93 8.59
C HIS A 49 6.52 12.64 7.20
N GLN A 50 7.69 13.21 6.89
CA GLN A 50 8.36 12.99 5.62
C GLN A 50 8.70 11.51 5.40
N LEU A 51 9.25 10.84 6.42
CA LEU A 51 9.58 9.43 6.35
C LEU A 51 8.34 8.56 6.12
N LEU A 52 7.26 8.81 6.86
CA LEU A 52 6.00 8.07 6.69
C LEU A 52 5.39 8.27 5.31
N ALA A 53 5.43 9.50 4.77
CA ALA A 53 4.98 9.78 3.40
C ALA A 53 5.82 9.03 2.35
N ILE A 54 7.15 8.98 2.52
CA ILE A 54 8.06 8.21 1.65
C ILE A 54 7.74 6.71 1.73
N ILE A 55 7.53 6.16 2.93
CA ILE A 55 7.18 4.75 3.11
C ILE A 55 5.83 4.45 2.45
N HIS A 56 4.81 5.27 2.69
CA HIS A 56 3.48 5.08 2.12
C HIS A 56 3.51 5.09 0.57
N THR A 57 4.23 6.05 -0.02
CA THR A 57 4.35 6.15 -1.49
C THR A 57 5.09 4.94 -2.08
N ARG A 58 6.18 4.49 -1.45
CA ARG A 58 6.93 3.29 -1.87
C ARG A 58 6.07 2.03 -1.76
N SER A 59 5.36 1.84 -0.65
CA SER A 59 4.48 0.70 -0.44
C SER A 59 3.33 0.67 -1.46
N ARG A 60 2.73 1.82 -1.74
CA ARG A 60 1.69 1.95 -2.78
C ARG A 60 2.24 1.63 -4.16
N LYS A 61 3.44 2.10 -4.50
CA LYS A 61 4.11 1.80 -5.77
C LYS A 61 4.33 0.30 -5.95
N LYS A 62 4.96 -0.36 -4.97
CA LYS A 62 5.18 -1.82 -4.99
C LYS A 62 3.88 -2.61 -5.12
N ARG A 63 2.81 -2.20 -4.40
CA ARG A 63 1.50 -2.85 -4.49
C ARG A 63 0.88 -2.69 -5.88
N LYS A 64 1.03 -1.52 -6.52
CA LYS A 64 0.58 -1.32 -7.90
C LYS A 64 1.37 -2.17 -8.90
N GLU A 65 2.69 -2.26 -8.73
CA GLU A 65 3.55 -3.11 -9.56
C GLU A 65 3.17 -4.59 -9.44
N ALA A 66 2.97 -5.08 -8.21
CA ALA A 66 2.49 -6.44 -7.97
C ALA A 66 1.10 -6.70 -8.58
N ALA A 67 0.17 -5.74 -8.44
CA ALA A 67 -1.15 -5.84 -9.05
C ALA A 67 -1.11 -5.80 -10.59
N ALA A 68 -0.20 -5.00 -11.16
CA ALA A 68 0.00 -4.96 -12.61
C ALA A 68 0.60 -6.26 -13.16
N ALA A 69 1.57 -6.85 -12.43
CA ALA A 69 2.13 -8.16 -12.78
C ALA A 69 1.08 -9.27 -12.71
N ALA A 70 0.27 -9.31 -11.65
CA ALA A 70 -0.84 -10.26 -11.54
C ALA A 70 -1.90 -10.06 -12.64
N ARG A 71 -2.18 -8.81 -13.03
CA ARG A 71 -3.09 -8.52 -14.14
C ARG A 71 -2.53 -8.97 -15.50
N GLY A 72 -1.21 -8.84 -15.70
CA GLY A 72 -0.52 -9.34 -16.89
C GLY A 72 -0.64 -10.86 -17.00
N ASP A 73 -0.33 -11.56 -15.91
CA ASP A 73 -0.45 -13.02 -15.83
C ASP A 73 -1.87 -13.53 -16.11
N ILE A 74 -2.89 -12.87 -15.52
CA ILE A 74 -4.30 -13.20 -15.80
C ILE A 74 -4.67 -12.90 -17.27
N SER A 75 -4.14 -11.82 -17.85
CA SER A 75 -4.37 -11.48 -19.26
C SER A 75 -3.75 -12.49 -20.22
N ASP A 76 -2.58 -13.03 -19.88
CA ASP A 76 -1.90 -14.04 -20.70
C ASP A 76 -2.62 -15.40 -20.63
N GLN A 77 -3.09 -15.78 -19.44
CA GLN A 77 -3.95 -16.96 -19.28
C GLN A 77 -5.25 -16.83 -20.09
N LEU A 78 -5.92 -15.67 -20.05
CA LEU A 78 -7.12 -15.43 -20.85
C LEU A 78 -6.84 -15.42 -22.36
N ARG A 79 -5.68 -14.90 -22.79
CA ARG A 79 -5.26 -14.95 -24.19
C ARG A 79 -5.03 -16.40 -24.66
N GLY A 80 -4.43 -17.25 -23.83
CA GLY A 80 -4.23 -18.68 -24.13
C GLY A 80 -5.53 -19.47 -24.27
N LEU A 81 -6.61 -19.00 -23.64
CA LEU A 81 -7.95 -19.59 -23.74
C LEU A 81 -8.82 -18.97 -24.85
N SER A 82 -8.32 -17.94 -25.55
CA SER A 82 -9.06 -17.29 -26.64
C SER A 82 -9.09 -18.20 -27.87
N LEU A 83 -10.22 -18.85 -28.12
CA LEU A 83 -10.46 -19.62 -29.34
C LEU A 83 -10.61 -18.66 -30.51
N ASP A 84 -9.62 -18.63 -31.41
CA ASP A 84 -9.71 -17.90 -32.68
C ASP A 84 -10.86 -18.50 -33.49
N SER A 85 -11.94 -17.74 -33.69
CA SER A 85 -13.18 -18.21 -34.30
C SER A 85 -13.09 -18.33 -35.83
N GLN A 86 -11.93 -18.72 -36.36
CA GLN A 86 -11.70 -19.04 -37.76
C GLN A 86 -11.58 -20.56 -37.96
N ASN A 87 -12.60 -21.30 -37.55
CA ASN A 87 -12.78 -22.66 -38.06
C ASN A 87 -14.25 -23.07 -37.98
N SER A 88 -15.04 -22.72 -39.01
CA SER A 88 -16.23 -23.46 -39.45
C SER A 88 -16.87 -22.73 -40.63
N GLN A 89 -16.19 -22.71 -41.77
CA GLN A 89 -16.84 -22.36 -43.03
C GLN A 89 -16.23 -23.17 -44.18
N ASP A 90 -16.14 -24.48 -44.00
CA ASP A 90 -15.83 -25.38 -45.10
C ASP A 90 -16.42 -26.77 -44.86
N SER A 91 -17.73 -26.91 -45.09
CA SER A 91 -18.43 -28.20 -45.31
C SER A 91 -19.92 -27.95 -45.59
N ARG A 92 -20.22 -27.27 -46.69
CA ARG A 92 -21.53 -27.41 -47.38
C ARG A 92 -21.30 -27.18 -48.87
N ASP A 93 -20.75 -28.17 -49.53
CA ASP A 93 -21.05 -28.35 -50.95
C ASP A 93 -21.28 -29.83 -51.23
N SER A 94 -22.55 -30.21 -51.20
CA SER A 94 -23.08 -31.43 -51.77
C SER A 94 -24.43 -31.05 -52.31
N GLN A 95 -24.47 -30.81 -53.61
CA GLN A 95 -25.47 -31.32 -54.57
C GLN A 95 -25.34 -30.50 -55.84
N ASP A 96 -24.62 -31.03 -56.83
CA ASP A 96 -24.89 -30.64 -58.21
C ASP A 96 -25.22 -31.86 -59.07
N SER A 97 -26.21 -31.64 -59.90
CA SER A 97 -27.07 -32.63 -60.54
C SER A 97 -26.42 -33.28 -61.76
N GLN A 98 -26.62 -34.60 -61.87
CA GLN A 98 -27.07 -35.32 -63.06
C GLN A 98 -26.75 -34.72 -64.44
N ASN A 99 -25.86 -35.39 -65.20
CA ASN A 99 -26.02 -35.62 -66.64
C ASN A 99 -25.42 -36.96 -67.05
#